data_AF-A0A520JG56-F1
#
_entry.id   AF-A0A520JG56-F1
#
_cell.length_a   1.000
_cell.length_b   1.000
_cell.length_c   1.000
_cell.angle_alpha   90.00
_cell.angle_beta   90.00
_cell.angle_gamma   90.00
#
_symmetry.space_group_name_H-M   'P 1'
#
loop_
_entity.id
_entity.type
_entity.pdbx_description
1 polymer ?
#
loop_
_entity_poly.entity_id
_entity_poly.type
_entity_poly.pdbx_seq_one_letter_code
_entity_poly.pdbx_strand_id
1 'polypeptide(L)' 'MTLQYSDPAASAQYAGGDVIEAERPAEIGIDPADPTTWRNVPRNALCPCGSGKKFKHCHGKV' A
#
# COMPACT_ATOMS: atom_id res chain seq x y z
N MET A 1 42.32 -20.23 -7.95
CA MET A 1 41.71 -20.06 -6.62
C MET A 1 40.38 -19.32 -6.75
N THR A 2 39.25 -20.04 -6.81
CA THR A 2 37.92 -19.43 -6.74
C THR A 2 37.49 -19.41 -5.28
N LEU A 3 37.37 -18.21 -4.69
CA LEU A 3 36.85 -18.07 -3.33
C LEU A 3 35.34 -18.34 -3.36
N GLN A 4 34.93 -19.50 -2.86
CA GLN A 4 33.52 -19.74 -2.53
C GLN A 4 33.21 -18.99 -1.24
N TYR A 5 32.61 -17.81 -1.37
CA TYR A 5 32.06 -17.06 -0.24
C TYR A 5 30.69 -17.67 0.09
N SER A 6 30.61 -18.43 1.17
CA SER A 6 29.36 -18.97 1.70
C SER A 6 28.83 -18.01 2.75
N ASP A 7 27.89 -17.14 2.36
CA ASP A 7 27.12 -16.31 3.29
C ASP A 7 26.03 -17.16 3.97
N PRO A 8 26.13 -17.48 5.28
CA PRO A 8 25.04 -18.15 5.98
C PRO A 8 23.82 -17.23 6.18
N ALA A 9 23.93 -15.94 5.86
CA ALA A 9 22.84 -14.97 5.98
C ALA A 9 21.76 -15.09 4.91
N ALA A 10 21.99 -15.84 3.82
CA ALA A 10 21.03 -15.94 2.72
C ALA A 10 19.80 -16.83 3.00
N SER A 11 19.70 -17.44 4.19
CA SER A 11 18.61 -18.36 4.55
C SER A 11 17.61 -17.81 5.57
N ALA A 12 17.78 -16.56 6.01
CA ALA A 12 16.81 -15.91 6.89
C ALA A 12 15.66 -15.29 6.08
N GLN A 13 14.66 -16.13 5.77
CA GLN A 13 13.25 -15.80 5.97
C GLN A 13 12.77 -14.46 5.37
N TYR A 14 12.57 -14.43 4.06
CA TYR A 14 11.47 -13.62 3.51
C TYR A 14 10.15 -14.34 3.80
N ALA A 15 9.84 -14.55 5.08
CA ALA A 15 8.48 -14.86 5.49
C ALA A 15 7.68 -13.61 5.14
N GLY A 16 6.93 -13.71 4.04
CA GLY A 16 6.02 -12.66 3.58
C GLY A 16 5.20 -12.23 4.77
N GLY A 17 5.46 -10.98 5.22
CA GLY A 17 4.85 -10.43 6.41
C GLY A 17 3.36 -10.70 6.34
N ASP A 18 2.86 -11.41 7.35
CA ASP A 18 1.45 -11.51 7.65
C ASP A 18 0.82 -10.17 7.32
N VAL A 19 -0.20 -10.23 6.45
CA VAL A 19 -1.04 -9.10 6.17
C VAL A 19 -1.48 -8.54 7.52
N ILE A 20 -0.83 -7.46 7.95
CA ILE A 20 -1.55 -6.46 8.71
C ILE A 20 -2.66 -6.09 7.73
N GLU A 21 -3.83 -6.67 7.93
CA GLU A 21 -5.10 -6.18 7.42
C GLU A 21 -5.09 -4.73 7.86
N ALA A 22 -4.51 -3.87 7.02
CA ALA A 22 -4.34 -2.47 7.30
C ALA A 22 -5.76 -2.01 7.47
N GLU A 23 -6.15 -1.81 8.74
CA GLU A 23 -7.52 -1.56 9.15
C GLU A 23 -8.05 -0.58 8.15
N ARG A 24 -8.87 -1.09 7.22
CA ARG A 24 -9.33 -0.30 6.10
C ARG A 24 -10.06 0.81 6.81
N PRO A 25 -9.62 2.08 6.72
CA PRO A 25 -10.41 3.16 7.28
C PRO A 25 -11.68 3.08 6.46
N ALA A 26 -12.70 2.44 7.03
CA ALA A 26 -14.02 2.40 6.46
C ALA A 26 -14.41 3.86 6.44
N GLU A 27 -14.22 4.47 5.27
CA GLU A 27 -15.03 5.40 4.49
C GLU A 27 -16.27 6.02 5.17
N ILE A 28 -16.26 6.24 6.48
CA ILE A 28 -17.27 7.00 7.19
C ILE A 28 -16.98 8.47 6.83
N GLY A 29 -17.48 8.89 5.68
CA GLY A 29 -17.44 10.28 5.21
C GLY A 29 -16.61 10.59 3.97
N ILE A 30 -16.20 9.59 3.17
CA ILE A 30 -15.61 9.87 1.84
C ILE A 30 -16.74 9.86 0.80
N ASP A 31 -17.12 11.04 0.31
CA ASP A 31 -18.06 11.17 -0.80
C ASP A 31 -17.27 11.14 -2.13
N PRO A 32 -17.58 10.21 -3.05
CA PRO A 32 -16.95 10.17 -4.37
C PRO A 32 -17.12 11.45 -5.19
N ALA A 33 -18.20 12.19 -4.97
CA ALA A 33 -18.55 13.42 -5.70
C ALA A 33 -17.95 14.69 -5.08
N ASP A 34 -17.52 14.65 -3.81
CA ASP A 34 -16.93 15.80 -3.13
C ASP A 34 -15.43 15.60 -2.89
N PRO A 35 -14.53 16.20 -3.68
CA PRO A 35 -13.07 16.06 -3.51
C PRO A 35 -12.56 16.60 -2.16
N THR A 36 -13.34 17.41 -1.43
CA THR A 36 -12.92 17.94 -0.13
C THR A 36 -12.87 16.87 0.95
N THR A 37 -13.65 15.80 0.82
CA THR A 37 -13.60 14.64 1.74
C THR A 37 -12.34 13.79 1.55
N TRP A 38 -11.58 14.02 0.47
CA TRP A 38 -10.41 13.22 0.11
C TRP A 38 -9.12 13.75 0.72
N ARG A 39 -9.19 14.83 1.50
CA ARG A 39 -8.04 15.57 2.05
C ARG A 39 -7.15 14.71 2.95
N ASN A 40 -7.74 13.69 3.59
CA ASN A 40 -7.06 12.77 4.49
C ASN A 40 -6.74 11.41 3.84
N VAL A 41 -6.96 11.25 2.52
CA VAL A 41 -6.68 9.99 1.82
C VAL A 41 -5.18 9.91 1.49
N PRO A 42 -4.44 8.91 2.01
CA PRO A 42 -3.01 8.78 1.70
C PRO A 42 -2.81 8.52 0.20
N ARG A 43 -1.90 9.27 -0.45
CA ARG A 43 -1.59 9.14 -1.89
C ARG A 43 -1.22 7.72 -2.34
N ASN A 44 -0.64 6.90 -1.45
CA ASN A 44 -0.25 5.52 -1.76
C ASN A 44 -1.26 4.45 -1.34
N ALA A 45 -2.31 4.80 -0.57
CA ALA A 45 -3.35 3.86 -0.17
C ALA A 45 -4.21 3.44 -1.37
N LEU A 46 -4.97 2.35 -1.21
CA LEU A 46 -6.00 1.98 -2.18
C LEU A 46 -7.03 3.12 -2.31
N CYS A 47 -7.46 3.37 -3.54
CA CYS A 47 -8.41 4.42 -3.82
C CYS A 47 -9.80 4.04 -3.28
N PRO A 48 -10.45 4.89 -2.49
CA PRO A 48 -11.75 4.60 -1.85
C PRO A 48 -12.91 4.42 -2.85
N CYS A 49 -12.72 4.82 -4.12
CA CYS A 49 -13.70 4.54 -5.18
C CYS A 49 -13.80 3.05 -5.61
N GLY A 50 -13.09 2.14 -4.95
CA GLY A 50 -13.10 0.71 -5.26
C GLY A 50 -12.35 0.29 -6.53
N SER A 51 -11.56 1.17 -7.16
CA SER A 51 -10.88 0.86 -8.44
C SER A 51 -9.70 -0.12 -8.33
N GLY A 52 -9.27 -0.48 -7.12
CA GLY A 52 -8.06 -1.27 -6.88
C GLY A 52 -6.74 -0.53 -7.19
N LYS A 53 -6.80 0.70 -7.70
CA LYS A 53 -5.62 1.53 -7.95
C LYS A 53 -5.22 2.30 -6.70
N LYS A 54 -3.95 2.71 -6.60
CA LYS A 54 -3.50 3.66 -5.56
C LYS A 54 -4.16 5.01 -5.77
N PHE A 55 -4.47 5.75 -4.69
CA PHE A 55 -5.13 7.05 -4.75
C PHE A 55 -4.43 8.02 -5.73
N LYS A 56 -3.09 8.11 -5.69
CA LYS A 56 -2.30 8.95 -6.61
C LYS A 56 -2.38 8.57 -8.10
N HIS A 57 -2.81 7.36 -8.41
CA HIS A 57 -2.98 6.86 -9.78
C HIS A 57 -4.46 6.85 -10.22
N CYS A 58 -5.35 7.41 -9.40
CA CYS A 58 -6.77 7.45 -9.64
C CYS A 58 -7.27 8.89 -9.36
N HIS A 59 -8.16 9.10 -8.40
CA HIS A 59 -8.75 10.40 -8.08
C HIS A 59 -7.80 11.39 -7.39
N GLY A 60 -6.66 10.93 -6.88
CA GLY A 60 -5.59 11.77 -6.33
C GLY A 60 -4.52 12.10 -7.37
N LYS A 61 -4.85 11.94 -8.67
CA LYS A 61 -4.01 12.33 -9.78
C LYS A 61 -4.10 13.85 -9.93
N VAL A 62 -3.02 14.51 -9.53
CA VAL A 62 -2.69 15.88 -9.91
C VAL A 62 -1.71 15.83 -11.06
#